data_AF-A0AA43P9Z0-F1
#
_entry.id   AF-A0AA43P9Z0-F1
#
_cell.length_a   1.000
_cell.length_b   1.000
_cell.length_c   1.000
_cell.angle_alpha   90.00
_cell.angle_beta   90.00
_cell.angle_gamma   90.00
#
_symmetry.space_group_name_H-M   'P 1'
#
loop_
_entity.id
_entity.type
_entity.pdbx_description
1 polymer ?
#
loop_
_entity_poly.entity_id
_entity_poly.type
_entity_poly.pdbx_seq_one_letter_code
_entity_poly.pdbx_strand_id
1 'polypeptide(L)'
;MATNVTEKDKTLQEVIDWCTDLANELRDAPDGDFYTNINANNVKADTLAMVIRHCRHLLGYSGSMPSEMPNQSEDANARTVNR
;
A
#
# COMPACT_ATOMS: atom_id res chain seq x y z
N MET A 1 2.36 -13.16 -18.62
CA MET A 1 2.43 -11.78 -18.08
C MET A 1 3.50 -11.03 -18.86
N ALA A 2 3.32 -9.75 -19.15
CA ALA A 2 4.36 -8.94 -19.79
C ALA A 2 5.56 -8.83 -18.83
N THR A 3 6.73 -9.29 -19.25
CA THR A 3 7.97 -9.32 -18.43
C THR A 3 8.34 -7.95 -17.86
N ASN A 4 8.07 -6.88 -18.61
CA ASN A 4 8.28 -5.50 -18.18
C ASN A 4 7.45 -5.13 -16.94
N VAL A 5 6.20 -5.63 -16.85
CA VAL A 5 5.33 -5.40 -15.68
C VAL A 5 5.91 -6.09 -14.44
N THR A 6 6.42 -7.31 -14.60
CA THR A 6 7.00 -8.07 -13.48
C THR A 6 8.32 -7.48 -12.98
N GLU A 7 9.17 -6.92 -13.85
CA GLU A 7 10.41 -6.25 -13.45
C GLU A 7 10.12 -4.93 -12.73
N LYS A 8 9.19 -4.11 -13.26
CA LYS A 8 8.72 -2.89 -12.59
C LYS A 8 8.21 -3.20 -11.18
N ASP A 9 7.38 -4.22 -11.03
CA ASP A 9 6.78 -4.56 -9.75
C ASP A 9 7.83 -5.01 -8.73
N LYS A 10 8.83 -5.79 -9.18
CA LYS A 10 9.97 -6.18 -8.36
C LYS A 10 10.76 -4.97 -7.87
N THR A 11 11.10 -4.03 -8.77
CA THR A 11 11.82 -2.81 -8.40
C THR A 11 11.04 -1.95 -7.41
N LEU A 12 9.72 -1.81 -7.60
CA LEU A 12 8.88 -1.07 -6.67
C LEU A 12 8.84 -1.73 -5.29
N GLN A 13 8.84 -3.06 -5.23
CA GLN A 13 8.91 -3.79 -3.97
C GLN A 13 10.25 -3.59 -3.26
N GLU A 14 11.38 -3.66 -4.00
CA GLU A 14 12.72 -3.39 -3.44
C GLU A 14 12.83 -1.99 -2.85
N VAL A 15 12.23 -0.97 -3.50
CA VAL A 15 12.19 0.40 -2.96
C VAL A 15 11.33 0.49 -1.69
N ILE A 16 10.20 -0.21 -1.63
CA ILE A 16 9.35 -0.26 -0.44
C ILE A 16 10.10 -0.87 0.74
N ASP A 17 10.80 -1.99 0.51
CA ASP A 17 11.54 -2.69 1.54
C ASP A 17 12.68 -1.80 2.07
N TRP A 18 13.48 -1.21 1.17
CA TRP A 18 14.53 -0.27 1.54
C TRP A 18 14.02 0.95 2.33
N CYS A 19 12.92 1.56 1.90
CA CYS A 19 12.32 2.70 2.63
C CYS A 19 11.83 2.28 4.02
N THR A 20 11.33 1.06 4.16
CA THR A 20 10.81 0.53 5.42
C THR A 20 11.95 0.31 6.41
N ASP A 21 13.04 -0.32 5.97
CA ASP A 21 14.22 -0.54 6.80
C ASP A 21 14.83 0.78 7.28
N LEU A 22 15.02 1.74 6.37
CA LEU A 22 15.57 3.05 6.72
C LEU A 22 14.68 3.84 7.69
N ALA A 23 13.35 3.74 7.54
CA ALA A 23 12.42 4.39 8.47
C ALA A 23 12.49 3.78 9.89
N ASN A 24 12.72 2.47 9.99
CA ASN A 24 12.93 1.80 11.27
C ASN A 24 14.27 2.22 11.88
N GLU A 25 15.36 2.25 11.11
CA GLU A 25 16.66 2.73 11.58
C GLU A 25 16.60 4.17 12.11
N LEU A 26 15.86 5.06 11.45
CA LEU A 26 15.67 6.44 11.90
C LEU A 26 14.88 6.55 13.21
N ARG A 27 13.96 5.62 13.48
CA ARG A 27 13.23 5.54 14.74
C ARG A 27 14.06 4.94 15.86
N ASP A 28 14.95 4.02 15.55
CA ASP A 28 15.82 3.32 16.51
C ASP A 28 17.13 4.07 16.77
N ALA A 29 17.44 5.11 15.98
CA ALA A 29 18.65 5.91 16.14
C ALA A 29 18.71 6.56 17.53
N PRO A 30 19.85 6.47 18.24
CA PRO A 30 19.99 7.03 19.57
C PRO A 30 19.78 8.55 19.55
N ASP A 31 19.02 9.03 20.53
CA ASP A 31 18.66 10.44 20.69
C ASP A 31 19.93 11.33 20.83
N GLY A 32 20.48 11.82 19.73
CA GLY A 32 21.17 13.12 19.75
C GLY A 32 20.14 14.21 20.09
N ASP A 33 20.53 15.28 20.80
CA ASP A 33 19.68 16.39 21.27
C ASP A 33 18.16 16.27 20.98
N PHE A 34 17.42 15.84 22.01
CA PHE A 34 16.03 15.34 21.97
C PHE A 34 15.06 16.15 21.10
N TYR A 35 15.15 17.49 21.11
CA TYR A 35 14.25 18.34 20.33
C TYR A 35 14.62 18.45 18.85
N THR A 36 15.90 18.41 18.52
CA THR A 36 16.39 18.61 17.15
C THR A 36 16.34 17.29 16.36
N ASN A 37 16.61 16.16 17.03
CA ASN A 37 16.68 14.84 16.39
C ASN A 37 15.31 14.17 16.24
N ILE A 38 14.44 14.24 17.25
CA ILE A 38 13.10 13.63 17.16
C ILE A 38 12.29 14.29 16.04
N ASN A 39 12.35 15.61 15.88
CA ASN A 39 11.64 16.27 14.79
C ASN A 39 12.26 15.90 13.42
N ALA A 40 13.59 15.91 13.30
CA ALA A 40 14.26 15.59 12.03
C ALA A 40 14.06 14.14 11.58
N ASN A 41 14.15 13.16 12.49
CA ASN A 41 13.98 11.75 12.15
C ASN A 41 12.52 11.40 11.88
N ASN A 42 11.57 11.99 12.60
CA ASN A 42 10.15 11.81 12.28
C ASN A 42 9.81 12.38 10.90
N VAL A 43 10.30 13.58 10.55
CA VAL A 43 10.09 14.17 9.21
C VAL A 43 10.69 13.28 8.12
N LYS A 44 11.88 12.70 8.33
CA LYS A 44 12.48 11.75 7.38
C LYS A 44 11.64 10.49 7.25
N ALA A 45 11.20 9.89 8.35
CA ALA A 45 10.36 8.69 8.35
C ALA A 45 9.02 8.94 7.64
N ASP A 46 8.39 10.09 7.85
CA ASP A 46 7.16 10.49 7.15
C ASP A 46 7.40 10.65 5.64
N THR A 47 8.55 11.19 5.25
CA THR A 47 8.92 11.31 3.83
C THR A 47 9.08 9.93 3.19
N LEU A 48 9.73 8.97 3.86
CA LEU A 48 9.82 7.59 3.40
C LEU A 48 8.43 6.93 3.30
N ALA A 49 7.53 7.21 4.24
CA ALA A 49 6.15 6.73 4.19
C ALA A 49 5.36 7.28 2.99
N MET A 50 5.68 8.49 2.51
CA MET A 50 5.09 9.03 1.26
C MET A 50 5.61 8.28 0.02
N VAL A 51 6.90 7.97 -0.02
CA VAL A 51 7.50 7.17 -1.11
C VAL A 51 6.87 5.78 -1.17
N ILE A 52 6.74 5.10 -0.03
CA ILE A 52 6.09 3.78 0.07
C ILE A 52 4.64 3.84 -0.45
N ARG A 53 3.88 4.87 -0.07
CA ARG A 53 2.51 5.07 -0.56
C ARG A 53 2.46 5.24 -2.08
N HIS A 54 3.39 6.00 -2.65
CA HIS A 54 3.47 6.18 -4.10
C HIS A 54 3.82 4.86 -4.81
N CYS A 55 4.81 4.11 -4.33
CA CYS A 55 5.16 2.81 -4.89
C CYS A 55 4.00 1.81 -4.84
N ARG A 56 3.25 1.77 -3.73
CA ARG A 56 2.03 0.95 -3.59
C ARG A 56 0.95 1.33 -4.60
N HIS A 57 0.75 2.62 -4.84
CA HIS A 57 -0.18 3.08 -5.87
C HIS A 57 0.24 2.61 -7.27
N LEU A 58 1.53 2.68 -7.60
CA LEU A 58 2.09 2.19 -8.88
C LEU A 58 2.05 0.66 -9.05
N LEU A 59 1.97 -0.08 -7.94
CA LEU A 59 1.74 -1.54 -7.90
C LEU A 59 0.26 -1.92 -8.02
N GLY A 60 -0.65 -0.93 -8.06
CA GLY A 60 -2.09 -1.19 -8.05
C GLY A 60 -2.67 -1.51 -6.67
N TYR A 61 -1.88 -1.43 -5.59
CA TYR A 61 -2.38 -1.40 -4.20
C TYR A 61 -2.97 -0.04 -3.88
N SER A 62 -3.96 0.38 -4.67
CA SER A 62 -4.88 1.44 -4.24
C SER A 62 -5.93 0.76 -3.38
N GLY A 63 -6.10 1.20 -2.13
CA GLY A 63 -7.12 0.67 -1.20
C GLY A 63 -8.56 0.99 -1.63
N SER A 64 -8.93 0.59 -2.85
CA SER A 64 -10.30 0.56 -3.33
C SER A 64 -10.77 -0.87 -3.29
N MET A 65 -11.52 -1.20 -2.24
CA MET A 65 -12.44 -2.33 -2.26
C MET A 65 -13.31 -2.18 -3.52
N PRO A 66 -13.27 -3.11 -4.50
CA PRO A 66 -14.20 -3.05 -5.61
C PRO A 66 -15.60 -3.18 -5.02
N SER A 67 -16.45 -2.18 -5.19
CA SER A 67 -17.85 -2.27 -4.75
C SER A 67 -18.45 -3.51 -5.40
N GLU A 68 -18.85 -4.48 -4.61
CA GLU A 68 -19.56 -5.67 -5.08
C GLU A 68 -20.72 -5.21 -5.96
N MET A 69 -20.65 -5.57 -7.24
CA MET A 69 -21.74 -5.41 -8.18
C MET A 69 -22.96 -6.18 -7.62
N PRO A 70 -24.19 -5.62 -7.67
CA PRO A 70 -25.36 -6.32 -7.18
C PRO A 70 -25.49 -7.65 -7.90
N ASN A 71 -25.41 -8.75 -7.15
CA ASN A 71 -25.53 -10.09 -7.68
C ASN A 71 -26.96 -10.27 -8.24
N GLN A 72 -27.14 -10.16 -9.57
CA GLN A 72 -28.42 -10.29 -10.28
C GLN A 72 -28.97 -11.73 -10.31
N SER A 73 -28.60 -12.60 -9.36
CA SER A 73 -29.05 -14.00 -9.32
C SER A 73 -30.36 -14.22 -8.55
N GLU A 74 -31.01 -13.17 -8.04
CA GLU A 74 -32.33 -13.28 -7.41
C GLU A 74 -33.51 -13.38 -8.40
N ASP A 75 -33.27 -13.37 -9.71
CA ASP A 75 -34.35 -13.47 -10.73
C ASP A 75 -34.72 -14.92 -11.11
N ALA A 76 -34.10 -15.95 -10.52
CA ALA A 76 -34.26 -17.33 -11.00
C ALA A 76 -35.23 -18.24 -10.21
N ASN A 77 -35.85 -17.80 -9.10
CA ASN A 77 -36.67 -18.72 -8.28
C ASN A 77 -38.09 -18.27 -7.92
N ALA A 78 -38.62 -17.20 -8.51
CA ALA A 78 -39.97 -16.70 -8.16
C ALA A 78 -41.11 -17.14 -9.11
N ARG A 79 -40.86 -17.94 -10.15
CA ARG A 79 -41.89 -18.27 -11.17
C ARG A 79 -42.34 -19.72 -11.26
N THR A 80 -41.89 -20.62 -10.39
CA THR A 80 -42.32 -22.03 -10.38
C THR A 80 -43.35 -22.37 -9.29
N VAL A 81 -43.81 -21.38 -8.51
CA VAL A 81 -44.90 -21.58 -7.53
C VAL A 81 -46.08 -20.69 -7.90
N ASN A 82 -46.87 -21.14 -8.88
CA ASN A 82 -48.31 -20.91 -8.94
C ASN A 82 -48.90 -21.87 -9.97
N ARG A 83 -49.27 -23.05 -9.47
CA ARG A 83 -50.09 -24.05 -10.14
C ARG A 83 -51.46 -24.05 -9.46
#